data_AF-A0AA42YI34-F1
#
_entry.id   AF-A0AA42YI34-F1
#
_cell.length_a   1.000
_cell.length_b   1.000
_cell.length_c   1.000
_cell.angle_alpha   90.00
_cell.angle_beta   90.00
_cell.angle_gamma   90.00
#
_symmetry.space_group_name_H-M   'P 1'
#
loop_
_entity.id
_entity.type
_entity.pdbx_description
1 polymer ?
#
loop_
_entity_poly.entity_id
_entity_poly.type
_entity_poly.pdbx_seq_one_letter_code
_entity_poly.pdbx_strand_id
1 'polypeptide(L)'
;MEEVLVFVRERLDRASLQAICAAVIGLGLVAVGLESLRRRFFDMGVDPGSPMSSSRFVFRGPGAVSWGVMCVTLGLGMIAVAAVVLLGLVDAAERLVAERPGIVIAPLGLVFLGAAGGWLWGEEQMNSSFLMVLATLPQRLGALVTVLFSLAVLGVGLFELVAPAAFDQIVAMLTPPPAPVIPAR
;
A
#
# COMPACT_ATOMS: atom_id res chain seq x y z
N MET A 1 21.79 -28.34 23.15
CA MET A 1 20.51 -27.72 23.56
C MET A 1 20.69 -26.25 23.92
N GLU A 2 21.79 -25.84 24.58
CA GLU A 2 22.08 -24.43 24.89
C GLU A 2 22.27 -23.53 23.65
N GLU A 3 22.95 -24.01 22.59
CA GLU A 3 23.14 -23.22 21.36
C GLU A 3 21.81 -22.87 20.65
N VAL A 4 20.80 -23.74 20.75
CA VAL A 4 19.47 -23.50 20.16
C VAL A 4 18.73 -22.41 20.95
N LEU A 5 18.87 -22.38 22.27
CA LEU A 5 18.23 -21.38 23.12
C LEU A 5 18.84 -19.97 22.93
N VAL A 6 20.17 -19.89 22.74
CA VAL A 6 20.84 -18.62 22.45
C VAL A 6 20.44 -18.09 21.07
N PHE A 7 20.42 -18.95 20.05
CA PHE A 7 20.01 -18.56 18.70
C PHE A 7 18.54 -18.11 18.62
N VAL A 8 17.64 -18.81 19.31
CA VAL A 8 16.21 -18.45 19.38
C VAL A 8 16.01 -17.12 20.11
N ARG A 9 16.73 -16.89 21.21
CA ARG A 9 16.67 -15.63 21.96
C ARG A 9 17.19 -14.45 21.14
N GLU A 10 18.29 -14.63 20.42
CA GLU A 10 18.90 -13.59 19.59
C GLU A 10 18.04 -13.27 18.34
N ARG A 11 17.38 -14.27 17.75
CA ARG A 11 16.40 -14.05 16.67
C ARG A 11 15.14 -13.33 17.15
N LEU A 12 14.63 -13.69 18.33
CA LEU A 12 13.46 -13.01 18.92
C LEU A 12 13.74 -11.52 19.18
N ASP A 13 14.95 -11.19 19.62
CA ASP A 13 15.37 -9.81 19.89
C ASP A 13 15.43 -8.97 18.61
N ARG A 14 15.98 -9.53 17.52
CA ARG A 14 16.05 -8.83 16.23
C ARG A 14 14.67 -8.63 15.59
N ALA A 15 13.80 -9.65 15.64
CA ALA A 15 12.45 -9.56 15.07
C ALA A 15 11.61 -8.51 15.82
N SER A 16 11.72 -8.49 17.15
CA SER A 16 11.03 -7.50 17.99
C SER A 16 11.53 -6.08 17.73
N LEU A 17 12.86 -5.90 17.60
CA LEU A 17 13.45 -4.61 17.26
C LEU A 17 12.99 -4.11 15.88
N GLN A 18 12.95 -4.98 14.87
CA GLN A 18 12.45 -4.64 13.54
C GLN A 18 10.98 -4.24 13.57
N ALA A 19 10.15 -4.96 14.33
CA ALA A 19 8.74 -4.64 14.49
C ALA A 19 8.54 -3.27 15.16
N ILE A 20 9.31 -2.97 16.22
CA ILE A 20 9.26 -1.66 16.89
C ILE A 20 9.68 -0.55 15.92
N CYS A 21 10.78 -0.73 15.18
CA CYS A 21 11.21 0.24 14.16
C CYS A 21 10.13 0.45 13.08
N ALA A 22 9.50 -0.64 12.60
CA ALA A 22 8.42 -0.55 11.63
C ALA A 22 7.20 0.21 12.19
N ALA A 23 6.83 -0.01 13.45
CA ALA A 23 5.76 0.73 14.11
C ALA A 23 6.07 2.22 14.24
N VAL A 24 7.31 2.58 14.59
CA VAL A 24 7.75 3.99 14.69
C VAL A 24 7.71 4.68 13.33
N ILE A 25 8.23 4.03 12.29
CA ILE A 25 8.16 4.54 10.91
C ILE A 25 6.69 4.68 10.48
N GLY A 26 5.86 3.69 10.78
CA GLY A 26 4.43 3.71 10.48
C GLY A 26 3.71 4.87 11.17
N LEU A 27 3.98 5.14 12.45
CA LEU A 27 3.46 6.29 13.18
C LEU A 27 3.90 7.62 12.55
N GLY A 28 5.16 7.72 12.12
CA GLY A 28 5.67 8.87 11.37
C GLY A 28 4.89 9.12 10.08
N LEU A 29 4.65 8.06 9.30
CA LEU A 29 3.84 8.14 8.07
C LEU A 29 2.39 8.56 8.34
N VAL A 30 1.76 8.02 9.40
CA VAL A 30 0.41 8.44 9.80
C VAL A 30 0.40 9.92 10.18
N ALA A 31 1.35 10.38 10.99
CA ALA A 31 1.44 11.78 11.41
C ALA A 31 1.62 12.71 10.20
N VAL A 32 2.55 12.39 9.30
CA VAL A 32 2.80 13.12 8.05
C VAL A 32 1.56 13.13 7.17
N GLY A 33 0.90 11.98 7.02
CA GLY A 33 -0.30 11.85 6.20
C GLY A 33 -1.48 12.66 6.75
N LEU A 34 -1.72 12.61 8.07
CA LEU A 34 -2.74 13.42 8.74
C LEU A 34 -2.45 14.92 8.63
N GLU A 35 -1.17 15.32 8.75
CA GLU A 35 -0.80 16.72 8.58
C GLU A 35 -1.01 17.20 7.14
N SER A 36 -0.71 16.34 6.15
CA SER A 36 -1.00 16.61 4.74
C SER A 36 -2.51 16.76 4.49
N LEU A 37 -3.33 15.88 5.05
CA LEU A 37 -4.80 15.95 4.96
C LEU A 37 -5.35 17.23 5.59
N ARG A 38 -4.80 17.62 6.75
CA ARG A 38 -5.19 18.83 7.48
C ARG A 38 -4.80 20.10 6.73
N ARG A 39 -3.55 20.20 6.28
CA ARG A 39 -3.03 21.40 5.60
C ARG A 39 -3.37 21.45 4.12
N ARG A 40 -3.83 20.34 3.53
CA ARG A 40 -4.00 20.15 2.08
C ARG A 40 -2.76 20.55 1.30
N PHE A 41 -1.60 20.26 1.89
CA PHE A 41 -0.29 20.66 1.41
C PHE A 41 0.71 19.55 1.73
N PHE A 42 1.44 19.11 0.71
CA PHE A 42 2.49 18.09 0.84
C PHE A 42 3.74 18.56 0.11
N ASP A 43 4.88 18.60 0.81
CA ASP A 43 6.17 19.02 0.24
C ASP A 43 7.16 17.87 0.34
N MET A 44 7.48 17.27 -0.81
CA MET A 44 8.60 16.35 -0.97
C MET A 44 9.83 17.14 -1.40
N GLY A 45 10.36 17.95 -0.48
CA GLY A 45 11.63 18.63 -0.64
C GLY A 45 12.77 17.74 -0.16
N VAL A 46 13.66 17.32 -1.06
CA VAL A 46 15.00 16.86 -0.70
C VAL A 46 15.89 18.10 -0.55
N ASP A 47 16.70 18.14 0.51
CA ASP A 47 17.53 19.28 0.92
C ASP A 47 18.17 20.05 -0.26
N PRO A 48 18.14 21.39 -0.25
CA PRO A 48 18.62 22.24 -1.35
C PRO A 48 20.16 22.21 -1.56
N GLY A 49 20.90 21.45 -0.76
CA GLY A 49 22.36 21.26 -0.91
C GLY A 49 22.78 20.11 -1.82
N SER A 50 21.83 19.30 -2.32
CA SER A 50 22.10 18.19 -3.21
C SER A 50 22.26 18.67 -4.66
N PRO A 51 23.42 18.47 -5.32
CA PRO A 51 23.61 18.83 -6.74
C PRO A 51 22.77 17.99 -7.72
N MET A 52 21.93 17.07 -7.21
CA MET A 52 20.96 16.30 -8.00
C MET A 52 19.49 16.72 -7.80
N SER A 53 19.18 17.68 -6.91
CA SER A 53 17.80 18.01 -6.52
C SER A 53 17.29 19.30 -7.18
N SER A 54 16.78 19.20 -8.42
CA SER A 54 16.05 20.30 -9.07
C SER A 54 14.53 20.17 -9.00
N SER A 55 14.01 19.08 -8.43
CA SER A 55 12.57 18.79 -8.39
C SER A 55 12.02 18.82 -6.96
N ARG A 56 11.72 20.02 -6.47
CA ARG A 56 10.87 20.18 -5.29
C ARG A 56 9.43 19.84 -5.70
N PHE A 57 8.92 18.69 -5.31
CA PHE A 57 7.54 18.32 -5.60
C PHE A 57 6.61 18.83 -4.51
N VAL A 58 5.94 19.94 -4.81
CA VAL A 58 4.94 20.54 -3.93
C VAL A 58 3.55 20.22 -4.45
N PHE A 59 2.77 19.47 -3.67
CA PHE A 59 1.39 19.13 -3.98
C PHE A 59 0.45 20.02 -3.17
N ARG A 60 -0.63 20.50 -3.80
CA ARG A 60 -1.70 21.28 -3.16
C ARG A 60 -3.06 20.67 -3.45
N GLY A 61 -4.01 20.94 -2.57
CA GLY A 61 -5.41 20.56 -2.76
C GLY A 61 -5.60 19.04 -2.86
N PRO A 62 -6.28 18.52 -3.91
CA PRO A 62 -6.63 17.09 -4.00
C PRO A 62 -5.41 16.17 -4.11
N GLY A 63 -4.30 16.61 -4.73
CA GLY A 63 -3.06 15.84 -4.78
C GLY A 63 -2.42 15.67 -3.40
N ALA A 64 -2.44 16.71 -2.56
CA ALA A 64 -1.94 16.59 -1.18
C ALA A 64 -2.84 15.66 -0.33
N VAL A 65 -4.15 15.66 -0.59
CA VAL A 65 -5.09 14.76 0.08
C VAL A 65 -4.81 13.30 -0.31
N SER A 66 -4.61 13.01 -1.60
CA SER A 66 -4.35 11.64 -2.06
C SER A 66 -3.02 11.08 -1.51
N TRP A 67 -1.97 11.91 -1.48
CA TRP A 67 -0.72 11.58 -0.79
C TRP A 67 -0.91 11.36 0.71
N GLY A 68 -1.70 12.21 1.36
CA GLY A 68 -2.03 12.07 2.77
C GLY A 68 -2.74 10.75 3.08
N VAL A 69 -3.77 10.38 2.31
CA VAL A 69 -4.47 9.09 2.43
C VAL A 69 -3.50 7.93 2.24
N MET A 70 -2.63 8.00 1.22
CA MET A 70 -1.63 6.96 0.96
C MET A 70 -0.68 6.76 2.15
N CYS A 71 -0.13 7.85 2.69
CA CYS A 71 0.77 7.81 3.86
C CYS A 71 0.08 7.23 5.10
N VAL A 72 -1.16 7.65 5.39
CA VAL A 72 -1.93 7.10 6.51
C VAL A 72 -2.15 5.60 6.32
N THR A 73 -2.57 5.17 5.12
CA THR A 73 -2.86 3.76 4.84
C THR A 73 -1.62 2.88 4.97
N LEU A 74 -0.49 3.32 4.39
CA LEU A 74 0.80 2.61 4.53
C LEU A 74 1.26 2.57 5.98
N GLY A 75 1.16 3.69 6.70
CA GLY A 75 1.56 3.77 8.10
C GLY A 75 0.74 2.84 9.00
N LEU A 76 -0.59 2.80 8.82
CA LEU A 76 -1.45 1.86 9.53
C LEU A 76 -1.12 0.40 9.18
N GLY A 77 -0.80 0.10 7.92
CA GLY A 77 -0.35 -1.22 7.50
C GLY A 77 0.93 -1.66 8.22
N MET A 78 1.93 -0.77 8.32
CA MET A 78 3.17 -1.05 9.04
C MET A 78 2.93 -1.28 10.54
N ILE A 79 2.05 -0.50 11.16
CA ILE A 79 1.67 -0.68 12.57
C ILE A 79 0.96 -2.03 12.77
N ALA A 80 0.05 -2.41 11.86
CA ALA A 80 -0.63 -3.70 11.92
C ALA A 80 0.34 -4.87 11.81
N VAL A 81 1.28 -4.83 10.85
CA VAL A 81 2.33 -5.85 10.70
C VAL A 81 3.20 -5.92 11.94
N ALA A 82 3.65 -4.78 12.48
CA ALA A 82 4.43 -4.73 13.71
C ALA A 82 3.67 -5.35 14.89
N ALA A 83 2.37 -5.06 15.03
CA ALA A 83 1.53 -5.62 16.08
C ALA A 83 1.40 -7.15 15.95
N VAL A 84 1.21 -7.68 14.73
CA VAL A 84 1.16 -9.12 14.47
C VAL A 84 2.45 -9.81 14.93
N VAL A 85 3.61 -9.22 14.61
CA VAL A 85 4.92 -9.77 15.03
C VAL A 85 5.09 -9.71 16.54
N LEU A 86 4.80 -8.57 17.17
CA LEU A 86 4.96 -8.38 18.62
C LEU A 86 4.01 -9.25 19.46
N LEU A 87 2.82 -9.55 18.94
CA LEU A 87 1.84 -10.42 19.60
C LEU A 87 2.05 -11.91 19.29
N GLY A 88 3.03 -12.25 18.45
CA GLY A 88 3.28 -13.65 18.05
C GLY A 88 2.14 -14.26 17.22
N LEU A 89 1.39 -13.43 16.48
CA LEU A 89 0.20 -13.85 15.71
C LEU A 89 0.52 -14.16 14.24
N VAL A 90 1.79 -14.42 13.91
CA VAL A 90 2.24 -14.58 12.51
C VAL A 90 1.50 -15.71 11.81
N ASP A 91 1.43 -16.90 12.41
CA ASP A 91 0.74 -18.05 11.82
C ASP A 91 -0.77 -17.80 11.62
N ALA A 92 -1.39 -17.08 12.55
CA ALA A 92 -2.80 -16.73 12.47
C ALA A 92 -3.05 -15.70 11.36
N ALA A 93 -2.15 -14.72 11.21
CA ALA A 93 -2.21 -13.74 10.14
C ALA A 93 -1.98 -14.38 8.77
N GLU A 94 -1.03 -15.31 8.64
CA GLU A 94 -0.80 -16.04 7.39
C GLU A 94 -2.02 -16.86 6.96
N ARG A 95 -2.64 -17.58 7.90
CA ARG A 95 -3.90 -18.31 7.63
C ARG A 95 -5.02 -17.37 7.23
N LEU A 96 -5.18 -16.26 7.96
CA LEU A 96 -6.20 -15.27 7.65
C LEU A 96 -6.03 -14.67 6.25
N VAL A 97 -4.79 -14.34 5.85
CA VAL A 97 -4.49 -13.81 4.51
C VAL A 97 -4.68 -14.88 3.43
N ALA A 98 -4.34 -16.14 3.71
CA ALA A 98 -4.55 -17.25 2.78
C ALA A 98 -6.04 -17.56 2.57
N GLU A 99 -6.84 -17.49 3.63
CA GLU A 99 -8.29 -17.71 3.56
C GLU A 99 -9.04 -16.50 2.99
N ARG A 100 -8.55 -15.28 3.29
CA ARG A 100 -9.21 -14.01 2.94
C ARG A 100 -8.19 -12.98 2.42
N PRO A 101 -7.67 -13.16 1.19
CA PRO A 101 -6.70 -12.23 0.62
C PRO A 101 -7.24 -10.80 0.48
N GLY A 102 -8.56 -10.60 0.45
CA GLY A 102 -9.23 -9.30 0.37
C GLY A 102 -8.81 -8.32 1.45
N ILE A 103 -8.42 -8.82 2.63
CA ILE A 103 -7.89 -8.01 3.75
C ILE A 103 -6.62 -7.26 3.36
N VAL A 104 -5.80 -7.83 2.47
CA VAL A 104 -4.55 -7.22 1.98
C VAL A 104 -4.79 -6.48 0.66
N ILE A 105 -5.63 -7.03 -0.21
CA ILE A 105 -5.92 -6.47 -1.54
C ILE A 105 -6.61 -5.10 -1.43
N ALA A 106 -7.58 -4.94 -0.53
CA ALA A 106 -8.32 -3.68 -0.36
C ALA A 106 -7.41 -2.49 0.04
N PRO A 107 -6.58 -2.57 1.11
CA PRO A 107 -5.68 -1.47 1.47
C PRO A 107 -4.61 -1.22 0.40
N LEU A 108 -4.12 -2.25 -0.32
CA LEU A 108 -3.22 -2.05 -1.46
C LEU A 108 -3.89 -1.23 -2.57
N GLY A 109 -5.14 -1.53 -2.90
CA GLY A 109 -5.93 -0.73 -3.86
C GLY A 109 -6.04 0.74 -3.43
N LEU A 110 -6.24 1.00 -2.13
CA LEU A 110 -6.30 2.37 -1.60
C LEU A 110 -4.94 3.10 -1.72
N VAL A 111 -3.83 2.41 -1.48
CA VAL A 111 -2.47 2.96 -1.66
C VAL A 111 -2.22 3.32 -3.11
N PHE A 112 -2.51 2.42 -4.05
CA PHE A 112 -2.34 2.69 -5.48
C PHE A 112 -3.26 3.82 -5.96
N LEU A 113 -4.48 3.89 -5.43
CA LEU A 113 -5.41 4.98 -5.74
C LEU A 113 -4.87 6.33 -5.26
N GLY A 114 -4.30 6.38 -4.05
CA GLY A 114 -3.67 7.58 -3.50
C GLY A 114 -2.47 8.05 -4.33
N ALA A 115 -1.61 7.12 -4.75
CA ALA A 115 -0.46 7.39 -5.62
C ALA A 115 -0.90 7.90 -7.01
N ALA A 116 -1.85 7.21 -7.65
CA ALA A 116 -2.35 7.58 -8.96
C ALA A 116 -3.09 8.92 -8.95
N GLY A 117 -3.85 9.21 -7.89
CA GLY A 117 -4.42 10.52 -7.67
C GLY A 117 -3.34 11.60 -7.51
N GLY A 118 -2.28 11.29 -6.76
CA GLY A 118 -1.13 12.18 -6.62
C GLY A 118 -0.53 12.58 -7.96
N TRP A 119 -0.45 11.64 -8.92
CA TRP A 119 0.05 11.91 -10.27
C TRP A 119 -0.93 12.66 -11.16
N LEU A 120 -2.24 12.44 -11.01
CA LEU A 120 -3.26 13.18 -11.77
C LEU A 120 -3.33 14.66 -11.36
N TRP A 121 -3.13 14.96 -10.08
CA TRP A 121 -3.29 16.31 -9.51
C TRP A 121 -1.98 16.99 -9.12
N GLY A 122 -0.83 16.35 -9.35
CA GLY A 122 0.45 16.74 -8.75
C GLY A 122 1.31 17.78 -9.45
N GLU A 123 0.95 18.22 -10.64
CA GLU A 123 1.74 19.18 -11.41
C GLU A 123 1.00 20.52 -11.54
N GLU A 124 1.06 21.33 -10.48
CA GLU A 124 0.57 22.72 -10.53
C GLU A 124 1.67 23.71 -10.98
N GLN A 125 2.92 23.26 -11.21
CA GLN A 125 4.06 24.17 -11.46
C GLN A 125 4.71 24.12 -12.85
N MET A 126 4.25 23.30 -13.79
CA MET A 126 4.79 23.31 -15.15
C MET A 126 3.91 24.11 -16.11
N ASN A 127 4.33 25.36 -16.31
CA ASN A 127 4.09 26.27 -17.44
C ASN A 127 2.94 25.89 -18.39
N SER A 128 1.94 26.77 -18.49
CA SER A 128 0.68 26.66 -19.27
C SER A 128 0.85 26.63 -20.80
N SER A 129 1.97 26.12 -21.30
CA SER A 129 2.19 25.88 -22.72
C SER A 129 1.41 24.63 -23.16
N PHE A 130 0.64 24.75 -24.24
CA PHE A 130 -0.10 23.64 -24.85
C PHE A 130 0.81 22.43 -25.16
N LEU A 131 2.10 22.68 -25.46
CA LEU A 131 3.11 21.65 -25.69
C LEU A 131 3.43 20.81 -24.43
N MET A 132 3.45 21.42 -23.24
CA MET A 132 3.63 20.67 -21.97
C MET A 132 2.41 19.80 -21.65
N VAL A 133 1.20 20.25 -21.98
CA VAL A 133 -0.01 19.44 -21.83
C VAL A 133 0.03 18.22 -22.74
N LEU A 134 0.49 18.38 -23.99
CA LEU A 134 0.65 17.27 -24.92
C LEU A 134 1.76 16.30 -24.46
N ALA A 135 2.86 16.81 -23.91
CA ALA A 135 3.97 16.01 -23.39
C ALA A 135 3.59 15.20 -22.14
N THR A 136 2.68 15.71 -21.30
CA THR A 136 2.21 15.04 -20.07
C THR A 136 0.98 14.15 -20.30
N LEU A 137 0.41 14.16 -21.51
CA LEU A 137 -0.78 13.37 -21.86
C LEU A 137 -0.59 11.85 -21.66
N PRO A 138 0.54 11.22 -22.07
CA PRO A 138 0.78 9.81 -21.82
C PRO A 138 0.83 9.47 -20.33
N GLN A 139 1.42 10.36 -19.52
CA GLN A 139 1.51 10.19 -18.07
C GLN A 139 0.12 10.29 -17.42
N ARG A 140 -0.72 11.23 -17.86
CA ARG A 140 -2.10 11.36 -17.37
C ARG A 140 -2.97 10.17 -17.77
N LEU A 141 -2.82 9.65 -18.99
CA LEU A 141 -3.48 8.42 -19.43
C LEU A 141 -3.02 7.21 -18.60
N GLY A 142 -1.72 7.08 -18.38
CA GLY A 142 -1.16 6.07 -17.49
C GLY A 142 -1.74 6.16 -16.08
N ALA A 143 -1.78 7.36 -15.49
CA ALA A 143 -2.35 7.59 -14.18
C ALA A 143 -3.86 7.26 -14.13
N LEU A 144 -4.62 7.57 -15.17
CA LEU A 144 -6.04 7.19 -15.28
C LEU A 144 -6.23 5.67 -15.32
N VAL A 145 -5.42 4.95 -16.11
CA VAL A 145 -5.42 3.49 -16.15
C VAL A 145 -5.09 2.93 -14.76
N THR A 146 -4.09 3.49 -14.08
CA THR A 146 -3.74 3.11 -12.71
C THR A 146 -4.87 3.39 -11.73
N VAL A 147 -5.60 4.51 -11.85
CA VAL A 147 -6.80 4.79 -11.02
C VAL A 147 -7.86 3.72 -11.24
N LEU A 148 -8.19 3.40 -12.49
CA LEU A 148 -9.20 2.38 -12.81
C LEU A 148 -8.78 1.00 -12.28
N PHE A 149 -7.53 0.63 -12.45
CA PHE A 149 -6.97 -0.60 -11.90
C PHE A 149 -7.05 -0.61 -10.36
N SER A 150 -6.69 0.49 -9.71
CA SER A 150 -6.73 0.62 -8.25
C SER A 150 -8.16 0.51 -7.71
N LEU A 151 -9.13 1.11 -8.40
CA LEU A 151 -10.56 0.98 -8.07
C LEU A 151 -11.07 -0.45 -8.26
N ALA A 152 -10.61 -1.15 -9.31
CA ALA A 152 -10.95 -2.56 -9.50
C ALA A 152 -10.37 -3.44 -8.39
N VAL A 153 -9.09 -3.25 -8.04
CA VAL A 153 -8.42 -3.96 -6.93
C VAL A 153 -9.12 -3.69 -5.60
N LEU A 154 -9.39 -2.41 -5.30
CA LEU A 154 -10.12 -2.01 -4.09
C LEU A 154 -11.53 -2.60 -4.07
N GLY A 155 -12.23 -2.57 -5.21
CA GLY A 155 -13.58 -3.12 -5.35
C GLY A 155 -13.62 -4.62 -5.13
N VAL A 156 -12.66 -5.37 -5.70
CA VAL A 156 -12.52 -6.82 -5.48
C VAL A 156 -12.25 -7.11 -4.01
N GLY A 157 -11.28 -6.42 -3.39
CA GLY A 157 -10.96 -6.61 -1.98
C GLY A 157 -12.14 -6.27 -1.05
N LEU A 158 -12.83 -5.15 -1.29
CA LEU A 158 -14.02 -4.78 -0.51
C LEU A 158 -15.18 -5.74 -0.71
N PHE A 159 -15.40 -6.22 -1.94
CA PHE A 159 -16.46 -7.17 -2.23
C PHE A 159 -16.26 -8.49 -1.50
N GLU A 160 -15.03 -9.01 -1.47
CA GLU A 160 -14.67 -10.19 -0.68
C GLU A 160 -14.92 -9.98 0.82
N LEU A 161 -14.59 -8.79 1.35
CA LEU A 161 -14.78 -8.46 2.77
C LEU A 161 -16.25 -8.31 3.17
N VAL A 162 -17.09 -7.76 2.28
CA VAL A 162 -18.51 -7.47 2.56
C VAL A 162 -19.39 -8.70 2.28
N ALA A 163 -19.07 -9.47 1.25
CA ALA A 163 -19.89 -10.59 0.78
C ALA A 163 -19.04 -11.86 0.52
N PRO A 164 -18.38 -12.42 1.55
CA PRO A 164 -17.42 -13.52 1.39
C PRO A 164 -18.05 -14.76 0.75
N ALA A 165 -19.28 -15.12 1.14
CA ALA A 165 -19.97 -16.30 0.59
C ALA A 165 -20.28 -16.16 -0.91
N ALA A 166 -20.59 -14.95 -1.39
CA ALA A 166 -20.83 -14.70 -2.81
C ALA A 166 -19.51 -14.73 -3.61
N PHE A 167 -18.45 -14.20 -3.03
CA PHE A 167 -17.11 -14.25 -3.62
C PHE A 167 -16.63 -15.70 -3.79
N ASP A 168 -16.77 -16.54 -2.75
CA ASP A 168 -16.37 -17.94 -2.78
C ASP A 168 -17.11 -18.71 -3.89
N GLN A 169 -18.40 -18.42 -4.11
CA GLN A 169 -19.19 -19.01 -5.20
C GLN A 169 -18.67 -18.60 -6.58
N ILE A 170 -18.34 -17.31 -6.78
CA ILE A 170 -17.81 -16.81 -8.05
C ILE A 170 -16.45 -17.43 -8.35
N VAL A 171 -15.55 -17.50 -7.36
CA VAL A 171 -14.22 -18.13 -7.52
C VAL A 171 -14.36 -19.62 -7.85
N ALA A 172 -15.29 -20.33 -7.21
CA ALA A 172 -15.57 -21.73 -7.50
C ALA A 172 -16.13 -21.96 -8.92
N MET A 173 -16.89 -21.01 -9.47
CA MET A 173 -17.36 -21.07 -10.86
C MET A 173 -16.23 -20.82 -11.88
N LEU A 174 -15.22 -20.03 -11.51
CA LEU A 174 -14.11 -19.65 -12.38
C LEU A 174 -12.93 -20.63 -12.32
N THR A 175 -12.80 -21.41 -11.24
CA THR A 175 -11.76 -22.43 -11.12
C THR A 175 -12.25 -23.75 -11.71
N PRO A 176 -11.58 -24.30 -12.74
CA PRO A 176 -11.94 -25.61 -13.26
C PRO A 176 -11.76 -26.67 -12.17
N PRO A 177 -12.60 -27.73 -12.15
CA PRO A 177 -12.45 -28.80 -11.17
C PRO A 177 -11.04 -29.41 -11.29
N PRO A 178 -10.42 -29.82 -10.17
CA PRO A 178 -9.11 -30.44 -10.21
C PRO A 178 -9.17 -31.68 -11.11
N ALA A 179 -8.18 -31.80 -12.01
CA ALA A 179 -8.09 -32.95 -12.90
C ALA A 179 -8.10 -34.25 -12.07
N PRO A 180 -8.81 -35.30 -12.51
CA PRO A 180 -8.88 -36.55 -11.76
C PRO A 180 -7.46 -37.08 -11.54
N VAL A 181 -7.11 -37.33 -10.27
CA VAL A 181 -5.85 -37.98 -9.91
C VAL A 181 -5.93 -39.42 -10.42
N ILE A 182 -5.34 -39.68 -11.59
CA ILE A 182 -5.19 -41.04 -12.10
C ILE A 182 -4.08 -41.68 -11.26
N PRO A 183 -4.39 -42.71 -10.44
CA PRO A 183 -3.34 -43.38 -9.67
C PRO A 183 -2.34 -44.02 -10.63
N ALA A 184 -1.06 -43.68 -10.47
CA ALA A 184 0.02 -44.34 -11.21
C ALA A 184 -0.01 -45.84 -10.87
N ARG A 185 -0.11 -46.68 -11.92
CA ARG A 185 -0.03 -48.13 -11.81
C ARG A 185 1.41 -48.59 -11.72
#